data_AF-A0A7Y3MQX5-F1
#
_entry.id   AF-A0A7Y3MQX5-F1
#
_cell.length_a   1.000
_cell.length_b   1.000
_cell.length_c   1.000
_cell.angle_alpha   90.00
_cell.angle_beta   90.00
_cell.angle_gamma   90.00
#
_symmetry.space_group_name_H-M   'P 1'
#
loop_
_entity.id
_entity.type
_entity.pdbx_description
1 polymer ?
#
loop_
_entity_poly.entity_id
_entity_poly.type
_entity_poly.pdbx_seq_one_letter_code
_entity_poly.pdbx_strand_id
1 'polypeptide(L)'
;MKNVFFLLMFCLVFTAWGQHDEAHVDELTQEFKQKLTDRGVSSFFSATRYCSGRIEMFKIGDTMCTSKGTYYEVYMVWQEEGQAFLKKIDNCGLYYSVELEDGSIYDDFISQVSDLIVEEVKHYKSESYTGKPALRKKAEPCFRKYQFTYGENSFSKSYNLFDISNASDGRNLNFDHNQSLKVVKLDAKLDELLAKYEVGMRRQLK
;
A
#
# COMPACT_ATOMS: atom_id res chain seq x y z
N MET A 1 -1.63 -5.34 -51.51
CA MET A 1 -2.10 -4.76 -50.23
C MET A 1 -2.08 -5.75 -49.05
N LYS A 2 -1.46 -6.93 -49.15
CA LYS A 2 -1.37 -7.89 -48.03
C LYS A 2 -0.13 -7.67 -47.16
N ASN A 3 0.92 -7.04 -47.72
CA ASN A 3 2.20 -6.83 -47.06
C ASN A 3 2.24 -5.56 -46.17
N VAL A 4 1.28 -4.65 -46.33
CA VAL A 4 1.18 -3.43 -45.49
C VAL A 4 0.48 -3.75 -44.16
N PHE A 5 -0.43 -4.72 -44.16
CA PHE A 5 -1.16 -5.14 -42.95
C PHE A 5 -0.25 -5.85 -41.93
N PHE A 6 0.75 -6.60 -42.41
CA PHE A 6 1.74 -7.25 -41.55
C PHE A 6 2.70 -6.26 -40.89
N LEU A 7 3.01 -5.14 -41.55
CA LEU A 7 3.89 -4.10 -40.99
C LEU A 7 3.22 -3.34 -39.84
N LEU A 8 1.91 -3.08 -39.96
CA LEU A 8 1.11 -2.38 -38.95
C LEU A 8 0.89 -3.22 -37.68
N MET A 9 0.82 -4.55 -37.83
CA MET A 9 0.69 -5.48 -36.71
C MET A 9 2.02 -5.60 -35.91
N PHE A 10 3.17 -5.41 -36.56
CA PHE A 10 4.48 -5.43 -35.89
C PHE A 10 4.75 -4.17 -35.06
N CYS A 11 4.20 -3.00 -35.46
CA CYS A 11 4.34 -1.75 -34.70
C CYS A 11 3.53 -1.71 -33.39
N LEU A 12 2.49 -2.53 -33.24
CA LEU A 12 1.66 -2.58 -32.03
C LEU A 12 2.29 -3.39 -30.88
N VAL A 13 3.36 -4.16 -31.14
CA VAL A 13 3.99 -5.04 -30.13
C VAL A 13 5.14 -4.34 -29.38
N PHE A 14 5.58 -3.15 -29.81
CA PHE A 14 6.77 -2.47 -29.26
C PHE A 14 6.49 -1.31 -28.28
N THR A 15 5.24 -1.06 -27.91
CA THR A 15 4.91 -0.03 -26.90
C THR A 15 4.49 -0.65 -25.56
N ALA A 16 5.17 -1.69 -25.11
CA ALA A 16 5.15 -2.08 -23.70
C ALA A 16 6.18 -1.21 -22.94
N TRP A 17 5.99 0.11 -22.97
CA TRP A 17 6.64 0.95 -21.96
C TRP A 17 5.96 0.58 -20.66
N GLY A 18 6.67 -0.15 -19.79
CA GLY A 18 6.17 -0.53 -18.48
C GLY A 18 5.64 0.72 -17.78
N GLN A 19 4.32 0.82 -17.64
CA GLN A 19 3.72 1.98 -17.01
C GLN A 19 4.00 1.84 -15.52
N HIS A 20 4.95 2.59 -14.98
CA HIS A 20 5.27 2.56 -13.55
C HIS A 20 4.25 3.37 -12.73
N ASP A 21 2.94 3.21 -13.00
CA ASP A 21 1.82 3.84 -12.31
C ASP A 21 1.09 2.87 -11.37
N GLU A 22 -0.05 3.30 -10.81
CA GLU A 22 -0.85 2.51 -9.87
C GLU A 22 -1.32 1.17 -10.47
N ALA A 23 -1.74 1.18 -11.74
CA ALA A 23 -2.29 0.00 -12.40
C ALA A 23 -1.26 -1.14 -12.49
N HIS A 24 0.01 -0.80 -12.73
CA HIS A 24 1.09 -1.78 -12.72
C HIS A 24 1.37 -2.34 -11.32
N VAL A 25 1.34 -1.50 -10.29
CA VAL A 25 1.51 -1.97 -8.90
C VAL A 25 0.35 -2.86 -8.49
N ASP A 26 -0.88 -2.52 -8.89
CA ASP A 26 -2.07 -3.32 -8.66
C ASP A 26 -2.00 -4.67 -9.37
N GLU A 27 -1.52 -4.71 -10.62
CA GLU A 27 -1.29 -5.95 -11.37
C GLU A 27 -0.30 -6.87 -10.64
N LEU A 28 0.90 -6.36 -10.30
CA LEU A 28 1.90 -7.14 -9.56
C LEU A 28 1.40 -7.62 -8.20
N THR A 29 0.62 -6.78 -7.52
CA THR A 29 0.01 -7.13 -6.23
C THR A 29 -1.02 -8.22 -6.40
N GLN A 30 -1.87 -8.15 -7.43
CA GLN A 30 -2.90 -9.14 -7.70
C GLN A 30 -2.30 -10.48 -8.13
N GLU A 31 -1.26 -10.48 -8.96
CA GLU A 31 -0.50 -11.69 -9.29
C GLU A 31 0.09 -12.35 -8.04
N PHE A 32 0.63 -11.56 -7.10
CA PHE A 32 1.18 -12.11 -5.87
C PHE A 32 0.10 -12.64 -4.92
N LYS A 33 -1.05 -11.96 -4.82
CA LYS A 33 -2.23 -12.45 -4.10
C LYS A 33 -2.71 -13.78 -4.66
N GLN A 34 -2.81 -13.92 -5.98
CA GLN A 34 -3.17 -15.19 -6.61
C GLN A 34 -2.19 -16.29 -6.25
N LYS A 35 -0.87 -16.01 -6.30
CA LYS A 35 0.16 -16.98 -5.89
C LYS A 35 0.02 -17.41 -4.43
N LEU A 36 -0.45 -16.55 -3.53
CA LEU A 36 -0.75 -16.92 -2.14
C LEU A 36 -1.94 -17.89 -2.07
N THR A 37 -3.04 -17.54 -2.74
CA THR A 37 -4.24 -18.38 -2.80
C THR A 37 -3.96 -19.75 -3.43
N ASP A 38 -3.16 -19.81 -4.49
CA ASP A 38 -2.77 -21.07 -5.15
C ASP A 38 -1.94 -21.99 -4.23
N ARG A 39 -1.23 -21.42 -3.25
CA ARG A 39 -0.52 -22.16 -2.19
C ARG A 39 -1.40 -22.51 -0.99
N GLY A 40 -2.68 -22.16 -1.03
CA GLY A 40 -3.63 -22.42 0.06
C GLY A 40 -3.59 -21.38 1.19
N VAL A 41 -2.89 -20.26 1.01
CA VAL A 41 -2.91 -19.15 1.98
C VAL A 41 -4.23 -18.39 1.82
N SER A 42 -5.13 -18.59 2.77
CA SER A 42 -6.49 -18.00 2.77
C SER A 42 -6.62 -16.71 3.58
N SER A 43 -5.57 -16.33 4.31
CA SER A 43 -5.56 -15.15 5.16
C SER A 43 -4.29 -14.33 4.95
N PHE A 44 -4.46 -13.08 4.55
CA PHE A 44 -3.37 -12.13 4.34
C PHE A 44 -3.93 -10.70 4.28
N PHE A 45 -3.05 -9.71 4.40
CA PHE A 45 -3.42 -8.33 4.13
C PHE A 45 -2.34 -7.60 3.33
N SER A 46 -2.78 -6.55 2.65
CA SER A 46 -1.91 -5.64 1.92
C SER A 46 -2.15 -4.21 2.39
N ALA A 47 -1.08 -3.45 2.60
CA ALA A 47 -1.11 -2.03 2.93
C ALA A 47 -0.42 -1.24 1.82
N THR A 48 -1.22 -0.55 1.00
CA THR A 48 -0.75 0.40 0.00
C THR A 48 -0.54 1.76 0.64
N ARG A 49 0.64 2.35 0.43
CA ARG A 49 1.06 3.65 0.94
C ARG A 49 1.49 4.52 -0.22
N TYR A 50 0.98 5.75 -0.25
CA TYR A 50 1.35 6.73 -1.28
C TYR A 50 1.10 8.17 -0.79
N CYS A 51 1.80 9.12 -1.39
CA CYS A 51 1.49 10.54 -1.29
C CYS A 51 1.29 11.08 -2.70
N SER A 52 0.12 11.63 -3.01
CA SER A 52 -0.22 12.05 -4.36
C SER A 52 0.80 13.05 -4.90
N GLY A 53 1.34 12.79 -6.10
CA GLY A 53 2.34 13.64 -6.73
C GLY A 53 3.79 13.38 -6.29
N ARG A 54 4.04 12.47 -5.34
CA ARG A 54 5.41 12.05 -4.99
C ARG A 54 5.94 11.14 -6.07
N ILE A 55 6.97 11.56 -6.79
CA ILE A 55 7.65 10.75 -7.80
C ILE A 55 8.98 10.25 -7.22
N GLU A 56 9.28 8.97 -7.41
CA GLU A 56 10.54 8.36 -6.98
C GLU A 56 11.28 7.78 -8.18
N MET A 57 12.61 7.82 -8.12
CA MET A 57 13.50 7.33 -9.16
C MET A 57 14.54 6.38 -8.55
N PHE A 58 14.64 5.17 -9.11
CA PHE A 58 15.58 4.15 -8.66
C PHE A 58 16.48 3.73 -9.81
N LYS A 59 17.78 3.61 -9.53
CA LYS A 59 18.71 2.93 -10.42
C LYS A 59 18.67 1.42 -10.13
N ILE A 60 18.31 0.62 -11.14
CA ILE A 60 18.19 -0.84 -11.05
C ILE A 60 19.13 -1.44 -12.09
N GLY A 61 20.29 -1.92 -11.63
CA GLY A 61 21.39 -2.29 -12.53
C GLY A 61 21.79 -1.09 -13.39
N ASP A 62 21.75 -1.27 -14.71
CA ASP A 62 22.03 -0.21 -15.70
C ASP A 62 20.79 0.56 -16.17
N THR A 63 19.62 0.25 -15.61
CA THR A 63 18.35 0.87 -15.98
C THR A 63 17.87 1.85 -14.92
N MET A 64 17.13 2.88 -15.34
CA MET A 64 16.42 3.78 -14.44
C MET A 64 14.93 3.41 -14.43
N CYS A 65 14.39 3.21 -13.25
CA CYS A 65 12.95 3.11 -13.04
C CYS A 65 12.44 4.38 -12.36
N THR A 66 11.32 4.93 -12.83
CA THR A 66 10.72 6.15 -12.30
C THR A 66 9.23 5.95 -12.18
N SER A 67 8.65 6.27 -11.03
CA SER A 67 7.19 6.21 -10.88
C SER A 67 6.50 7.27 -11.76
N LYS A 68 5.34 6.92 -12.29
CA LYS A 68 4.56 7.80 -13.16
C LYS A 68 3.48 8.51 -12.35
N GLY A 69 3.71 9.79 -12.07
CA GLY A 69 2.78 10.67 -11.35
C GLY A 69 2.81 10.50 -9.83
N THR A 70 2.67 9.28 -9.34
CA THR A 70 2.71 8.96 -7.90
C THR A 70 3.47 7.65 -7.68
N TYR A 71 4.30 7.63 -6.64
CA TYR A 71 4.97 6.45 -6.13
C TYR A 71 4.06 5.76 -5.11
N TYR A 72 3.86 4.46 -5.32
CA TYR A 72 3.04 3.56 -4.54
C TYR A 72 3.92 2.43 -4.00
N GLU A 73 3.73 2.14 -2.73
CA GLU A 73 4.38 1.03 -2.04
C GLU A 73 3.31 0.14 -1.45
N VAL A 74 3.33 -1.14 -1.77
CA VAL A 74 2.44 -2.15 -1.23
C VAL A 74 3.23 -3.09 -0.36
N TYR A 75 2.79 -3.22 0.88
CA TYR A 75 3.34 -4.15 1.85
C TYR A 75 2.36 -5.30 2.05
N MET A 76 2.75 -6.51 1.69
CA MET A 76 1.97 -7.74 1.83
C MET A 76 2.44 -8.49 3.08
N VAL A 77 1.51 -8.88 3.94
CA VAL A 77 1.76 -9.67 5.15
C VAL A 77 0.87 -10.91 5.14
N TRP A 78 1.48 -12.07 5.38
CA TRP A 78 0.79 -13.35 5.45
C TRP A 78 1.56 -14.31 6.36
N GLN A 79 0.94 -15.45 6.66
CA GLN A 79 1.58 -16.56 7.37
C GLN A 79 1.45 -17.84 6.54
N GLU A 80 2.52 -18.61 6.48
CA GLU A 80 2.60 -19.92 5.80
C GLU A 80 3.45 -20.84 6.68
N GLU A 81 2.99 -22.08 6.92
CA GLU A 81 3.68 -23.07 7.77
C GLU A 81 4.08 -22.57 9.17
N GLY A 82 3.30 -21.66 9.75
CA GLY A 82 3.56 -21.08 11.08
C GLY A 82 4.57 -19.93 11.08
N GLN A 83 5.14 -19.58 9.94
CA GLN A 83 6.09 -18.49 9.77
C GLN A 83 5.38 -17.28 9.11
N ALA A 84 5.51 -16.10 9.72
CA ALA A 84 5.00 -14.87 9.15
C ALA A 84 6.01 -14.25 8.17
N PHE A 85 5.50 -13.63 7.11
CA PHE A 85 6.30 -13.05 6.05
C PHE A 85 5.83 -11.63 5.71
N LEU A 86 6.77 -10.85 5.21
CA LEU A 86 6.55 -9.51 4.68
C LEU A 86 7.14 -9.41 3.27
N LYS A 87 6.42 -8.77 2.36
CA LYS A 87 6.91 -8.46 1.01
C LYS A 87 6.55 -7.04 0.62
N LYS A 88 7.53 -6.34 0.06
CA LYS A 88 7.32 -5.06 -0.61
C LYS A 88 7.11 -5.25 -2.11
N ILE A 89 6.20 -4.48 -2.67
CA ILE A 89 5.97 -4.30 -4.10
C ILE A 89 5.89 -2.79 -4.31
N ASP A 90 6.56 -2.25 -5.31
CA ASP A 90 6.43 -0.84 -5.67
C ASP A 90 6.35 -0.67 -7.19
N ASN A 91 6.27 0.58 -7.68
CA ASN A 91 6.19 0.87 -9.12
C ASN A 91 7.31 0.25 -9.96
N CYS A 92 8.42 -0.14 -9.34
CA CYS A 92 9.60 -0.69 -9.99
C CYS A 92 9.73 -2.21 -9.82
N GLY A 93 8.73 -2.87 -9.23
CA GLY A 93 8.65 -4.34 -9.17
C GLY A 93 8.59 -4.90 -7.76
N LEU A 94 8.83 -6.20 -7.68
CA LEU A 94 8.74 -6.97 -6.44
C LEU A 94 10.06 -7.00 -5.69
N TYR A 95 9.98 -7.11 -4.36
CA TYR A 95 11.10 -7.45 -3.50
C TYR A 95 11.02 -8.93 -3.11
N TYR A 96 12.13 -9.54 -2.72
CA TYR A 96 12.10 -10.84 -2.07
C TYR A 96 11.30 -10.77 -0.77
N SER A 97 10.63 -11.87 -0.43
CA SER A 97 9.91 -11.97 0.84
C SER A 97 10.92 -12.05 1.98
N VAL A 98 10.59 -11.47 3.12
CA VAL A 98 11.39 -11.52 4.34
C VAL A 98 10.59 -12.29 5.39
N GLU A 99 11.26 -13.23 6.04
CA GLU A 99 10.74 -13.90 7.23
C GLU A 99 10.76 -12.94 8.42
N LEU A 100 9.64 -12.83 9.10
CA LEU A 100 9.53 -12.02 10.32
C LEU A 100 9.96 -12.85 11.53
N GLU A 101 10.81 -12.28 12.39
CA GLU A 101 11.19 -12.94 13.64
C GLU A 101 10.00 -13.10 14.60
N ASP A 102 9.01 -12.22 14.45
CA ASP A 102 7.79 -12.17 15.24
C ASP A 102 6.57 -12.10 14.31
N GLY A 103 5.64 -13.04 14.48
CA GLY A 103 4.38 -13.13 13.74
C GLY A 103 3.29 -12.19 14.25
N SER A 104 3.55 -11.41 15.28
CA SER A 104 2.52 -10.66 16.00
C SER A 104 1.73 -9.67 15.14
N ILE A 105 2.26 -9.15 14.02
CA ILE A 105 1.47 -8.31 13.11
C ILE A 105 0.36 -9.10 12.40
N TYR A 106 0.64 -10.36 12.05
CA TYR A 106 -0.34 -11.25 11.47
C TYR A 106 -1.36 -11.68 12.53
N ASP A 107 -0.90 -12.01 13.74
CA ASP A 107 -1.79 -12.37 14.84
C ASP A 107 -2.76 -11.24 15.23
N ASP A 108 -2.28 -9.99 15.23
CA ASP A 108 -3.13 -8.81 15.45
C ASP A 108 -4.18 -8.68 14.35
N PHE A 109 -3.82 -8.90 13.09
CA PHE A 109 -4.78 -8.91 11.99
C PHE A 109 -5.86 -9.98 12.21
N ILE A 110 -5.48 -11.23 12.49
CA ILE A 110 -6.43 -12.33 12.65
C ILE A 110 -7.34 -12.11 13.86
N SER A 111 -6.78 -11.73 15.00
CA SER A 111 -7.53 -11.54 16.25
C SER A 111 -8.48 -10.35 16.23
N GLN A 112 -8.25 -9.36 15.34
CA GLN A 112 -9.01 -8.11 15.29
C GLN A 112 -9.87 -7.99 14.02
N VAL A 113 -10.01 -9.05 13.23
CA VAL A 113 -10.70 -9.00 11.93
C VAL A 113 -12.14 -8.47 12.03
N SER A 114 -12.87 -8.79 13.10
CA SER A 114 -14.24 -8.29 13.31
C SER A 114 -14.28 -6.77 13.46
N ASP A 115 -13.35 -6.21 14.22
CA ASP A 115 -13.23 -4.76 14.44
C ASP A 115 -12.76 -4.08 13.15
N LEU A 116 -11.77 -4.68 12.47
CA LEU A 116 -11.27 -4.19 11.18
C LEU A 116 -12.33 -4.14 10.09
N ILE A 117 -13.40 -4.94 10.16
CA ILE A 117 -14.52 -4.88 9.21
C ILE A 117 -15.39 -3.65 9.50
N VAL A 118 -15.71 -3.37 10.76
CA VAL A 118 -16.76 -2.40 11.13
C VAL A 118 -16.23 -1.00 11.45
N GLU A 119 -14.99 -0.88 11.90
CA GLU A 119 -14.41 0.39 12.31
C GLU A 119 -14.13 1.30 11.11
N GLU A 120 -14.33 2.61 11.28
CA GLU A 120 -14.07 3.60 10.24
C GLU A 120 -13.28 4.79 10.78
N VAL A 121 -12.29 5.22 10.01
CA VAL A 121 -11.53 6.44 10.32
C VAL A 121 -12.41 7.65 10.01
N LYS A 122 -12.63 8.50 11.00
CA LYS A 122 -13.39 9.74 10.81
C LYS A 122 -12.51 10.82 10.22
N HIS A 123 -13.05 11.63 9.32
CA HIS A 123 -12.31 12.75 8.76
C HIS A 123 -11.86 13.76 9.83
N TYR A 124 -10.75 14.45 9.56
CA TYR A 124 -10.25 15.51 10.41
C TYR A 124 -11.34 16.57 10.70
N LYS A 125 -11.53 16.89 11.98
CA LYS A 125 -12.46 17.94 12.43
C LYS A 125 -11.76 18.91 13.38
N SER A 126 -11.44 20.10 12.89
CA SER A 126 -10.80 21.14 13.71
C SER A 126 -11.75 21.71 14.77
N GLU A 127 -11.25 21.79 16.00
CA GLU A 127 -11.89 22.53 17.10
C GLU A 127 -11.91 24.05 16.86
N SER A 128 -10.95 24.56 16.08
CA SER A 128 -10.80 25.98 15.75
C SER A 128 -11.46 26.37 14.42
N TYR A 129 -12.33 25.52 13.86
CA TYR A 129 -12.99 25.81 12.59
C TYR A 129 -13.94 27.00 12.71
N THR A 130 -13.60 28.10 12.02
CA THR A 130 -14.36 29.36 12.06
C THR A 130 -15.44 29.45 10.99
N GLY A 131 -15.63 28.42 10.15
CA GLY A 131 -16.56 28.45 9.02
C GLY A 131 -16.08 29.25 7.81
N LYS A 132 -14.90 29.89 7.89
CA LYS A 132 -14.35 30.73 6.81
C LYS A 132 -13.20 30.01 6.11
N PRO A 133 -13.07 30.13 4.78
CA PRO A 133 -11.94 29.58 4.05
C PRO A 133 -10.64 30.27 4.49
N ALA A 134 -9.62 29.47 4.79
CA ALA A 134 -8.26 29.96 4.97
C ALA A 134 -7.61 30.21 3.60
N LEU A 135 -6.80 31.27 3.49
CA LEU A 135 -6.20 31.68 2.20
C LEU A 135 -5.26 30.62 1.61
N ARG A 136 -4.50 29.89 2.45
CA ARG A 136 -3.60 28.80 2.05
C ARG A 136 -3.43 27.81 3.19
N LYS A 137 -3.48 26.51 2.88
CA LYS A 137 -3.09 25.42 3.78
C LYS A 137 -2.09 24.51 3.08
N LYS A 138 -1.20 23.90 3.86
CA LYS A 138 -0.35 22.83 3.38
C LYS A 138 -1.25 21.68 2.94
N ALA A 139 -0.99 21.13 1.76
CA ALA A 139 -1.67 19.92 1.31
C ALA A 139 -1.17 18.74 2.14
N GLU A 140 -2.09 17.85 2.53
CA GLU A 140 -1.77 16.58 3.21
C GLU A 140 -2.20 15.42 2.29
N PRO A 141 -1.43 15.11 1.23
CA PRO A 141 -1.86 14.22 0.15
C PRO A 141 -1.46 12.76 0.40
N CYS A 142 -1.23 12.37 1.66
CA CYS A 142 -0.70 11.05 1.99
C CYS A 142 -1.79 10.12 2.50
N PHE A 143 -1.84 8.91 1.94
CA PHE A 143 -2.92 7.96 2.13
C PHE A 143 -2.41 6.58 2.53
N ARG A 144 -3.29 5.84 3.17
CA ARG A 144 -3.16 4.42 3.50
C ARG A 144 -4.37 3.70 2.93
N LYS A 145 -4.15 2.64 2.16
CA LYS A 145 -5.20 1.74 1.66
C LYS A 145 -4.86 0.31 2.07
N TYR A 146 -5.69 -0.25 2.93
CA TYR A 146 -5.62 -1.64 3.36
C TYR A 146 -6.61 -2.48 2.55
N GLN A 147 -6.18 -3.67 2.17
CA GLN A 147 -7.05 -4.72 1.69
C GLN A 147 -6.74 -5.99 2.45
N PHE A 148 -7.78 -6.58 3.04
CA PHE A 148 -7.71 -7.77 3.87
C PHE A 148 -8.42 -8.91 3.15
N THR A 149 -7.85 -10.10 3.25
CA THR A 149 -8.48 -11.36 2.83
C THR A 149 -8.45 -12.30 4.04
N TYR A 150 -9.62 -12.83 4.40
CA TYR A 150 -9.79 -13.74 5.54
C TYR A 150 -10.78 -14.83 5.16
N GLY A 151 -10.26 -16.01 4.81
CA GLY A 151 -11.03 -17.06 4.18
C GLY A 151 -11.54 -16.62 2.80
N GLU A 152 -12.85 -16.75 2.57
CA GLU A 152 -13.50 -16.31 1.34
C GLU A 152 -13.86 -14.81 1.33
N ASN A 153 -13.74 -14.14 2.48
CA ASN A 153 -14.12 -12.74 2.61
C ASN A 153 -12.94 -11.82 2.26
N SER A 154 -13.25 -10.72 1.58
CA SER A 154 -12.30 -9.63 1.37
C SER A 154 -12.96 -8.29 1.62
N PHE A 155 -12.22 -7.38 2.28
CA PHE A 155 -12.69 -6.03 2.57
C PHE A 155 -11.53 -5.04 2.54
N SER A 156 -11.83 -3.75 2.52
CA SER A 156 -10.82 -2.70 2.43
C SER A 156 -11.09 -1.56 3.39
N LYS A 157 -10.02 -0.88 3.78
CA LYS A 157 -10.06 0.36 4.56
C LYS A 157 -9.14 1.37 3.90
N SER A 158 -9.53 2.63 3.88
CA SER A 158 -8.70 3.71 3.34
C SER A 158 -8.84 4.93 4.21
N TYR A 159 -7.74 5.65 4.43
CA TYR A 159 -7.76 6.90 5.16
C TYR A 159 -6.60 7.81 4.75
N ASN A 160 -6.77 9.11 4.99
CA ASN A 160 -5.71 10.09 4.84
C ASN A 160 -4.94 10.23 6.16
N LEU A 161 -3.62 10.37 6.12
CA LEU A 161 -2.81 10.58 7.34
C LEU A 161 -3.21 11.86 8.09
N PHE A 162 -3.79 12.83 7.40
CA PHE A 162 -4.34 14.02 8.01
C PHE A 162 -5.47 13.73 9.00
N ASP A 163 -6.32 12.74 8.71
CA ASP A 163 -7.48 12.37 9.51
C ASP A 163 -7.08 11.85 10.90
N ILE A 164 -5.88 11.30 11.02
CA ILE A 164 -5.32 10.79 12.28
C ILE A 164 -4.31 11.74 12.93
N SER A 165 -4.16 12.96 12.40
CA SER A 165 -3.17 13.94 12.85
C SER A 165 -3.78 15.10 13.62
N ASN A 166 -2.91 15.86 14.31
CA ASN A 166 -3.19 17.21 14.84
C ASN A 166 -2.43 18.29 14.03
N ALA A 167 -2.07 18.03 12.77
CA ALA A 167 -1.09 18.81 12.01
C ALA A 167 -1.60 20.15 11.43
N SER A 168 -2.87 20.54 11.66
CA SER A 168 -3.46 21.79 11.14
C SER A 168 -3.93 22.72 12.27
N ASP A 169 -4.89 23.59 11.97
CA ASP A 169 -5.34 24.68 12.83
C ASP A 169 -6.17 24.11 13.98
N GLY A 170 -5.51 23.80 15.09
CA GLY A 170 -6.14 23.31 16.31
C GLY A 170 -6.30 21.80 16.38
N ARG A 171 -6.76 21.36 17.55
CA ARG A 171 -6.94 19.95 17.88
C ARG A 171 -7.96 19.31 16.95
N ASN A 172 -7.64 18.12 16.47
CA ASN A 172 -8.58 17.27 15.75
C ASN A 172 -9.52 16.61 16.77
N LEU A 173 -10.80 16.95 16.71
CA LEU A 173 -11.83 16.40 17.60
C LEU A 173 -12.03 14.90 17.45
N ASN A 174 -11.60 14.32 16.33
CA ASN A 174 -11.65 12.87 16.07
C ASN A 174 -10.33 12.16 16.37
N PHE A 175 -9.29 12.87 16.85
CA PHE A 175 -7.95 12.30 17.04
C PHE A 175 -7.95 11.06 17.95
N ASP A 176 -8.46 11.19 19.17
CA ASP A 176 -8.42 10.10 20.16
C ASP A 176 -9.23 8.88 19.68
N HIS A 177 -10.37 9.13 19.04
CA HIS A 177 -11.17 8.08 18.42
C HIS A 177 -10.39 7.35 17.33
N ASN A 178 -9.82 8.08 16.37
CA ASN A 178 -9.08 7.49 15.26
C ASN A 178 -7.83 6.74 15.72
N GLN A 179 -7.09 7.28 16.69
CA GLN A 179 -5.91 6.63 17.27
C GLN A 179 -6.25 5.34 18.04
N SER A 180 -7.50 5.18 18.47
CA SER A 180 -7.94 3.95 19.15
C SER A 180 -8.26 2.79 18.19
N LEU A 181 -8.48 3.06 16.90
CA LEU A 181 -8.93 2.09 15.90
C LEU A 181 -7.86 1.04 15.62
N LYS A 182 -8.29 -0.20 15.36
CA LYS A 182 -7.42 -1.35 15.09
C LYS A 182 -6.58 -1.15 13.83
N VAL A 183 -7.16 -0.59 12.77
CA VAL A 183 -6.43 -0.35 11.51
C VAL A 183 -5.30 0.68 11.69
N VAL A 184 -5.47 1.66 12.59
CA VAL A 184 -4.44 2.68 12.88
C VAL A 184 -3.34 2.08 13.74
N LYS A 185 -3.68 1.25 14.73
CA LYS A 185 -2.70 0.51 15.52
C LYS A 185 -1.91 -0.50 14.68
N LEU A 186 -2.58 -1.17 13.74
CA LEU A 186 -1.95 -2.07 12.79
C LEU A 186 -0.97 -1.33 11.86
N ASP A 187 -1.29 -0.11 11.41
CA ASP A 187 -0.37 0.74 10.62
C ASP A 187 0.86 1.16 11.43
N ALA A 188 0.67 1.54 12.70
CA ALA A 188 1.80 1.86 13.59
C ALA A 188 2.72 0.65 13.80
N LYS A 189 2.17 -0.54 13.97
CA LYS A 189 2.97 -1.78 14.07
C LYS A 189 3.68 -2.12 12.77
N LEU A 190 3.04 -1.87 11.63
CA LEU A 190 3.69 -2.00 10.33
C LEU A 190 4.86 -1.00 10.19
N ASP A 191 4.73 0.23 10.67
CA ASP A 191 5.83 1.21 10.68
C ASP A 191 7.04 0.70 11.47
N GLU A 192 6.81 0.10 12.64
CA GLU A 192 7.89 -0.50 13.46
C GLU A 192 8.59 -1.65 12.72
N LEU A 193 7.84 -2.52 12.05
CA LEU A 193 8.41 -3.59 11.24
C LEU A 193 9.20 -3.06 10.05
N LEU A 194 8.68 -2.05 9.35
CA LEU A 194 9.37 -1.47 8.19
C LEU A 194 10.67 -0.79 8.60
N ALA A 195 10.69 -0.10 9.74
CA ALA A 195 11.92 0.46 10.30
C ALA A 195 13.01 -0.61 10.54
N LYS A 196 12.62 -1.85 10.85
CA LYS A 196 13.54 -2.97 11.05
C LYS A 196 13.96 -3.66 9.74
N TYR A 197 12.99 -3.96 8.87
CA TYR A 197 13.21 -4.88 7.74
C TYR A 197 13.45 -4.20 6.39
N GLU A 198 12.92 -2.99 6.17
CA GLU A 198 12.88 -2.38 4.84
C GLU A 198 14.28 -2.13 4.25
N VAL A 199 15.23 -1.68 5.08
CA VAL A 199 16.63 -1.45 4.66
C VAL A 199 17.31 -2.72 4.15
N GLY A 200 16.90 -3.88 4.67
CA GLY A 200 17.44 -5.19 4.27
C GLY A 200 16.76 -5.80 3.05
N MET A 201 15.58 -5.30 2.65
CA MET A 201 14.82 -5.88 1.55
C MET A 201 15.55 -5.74 0.22
N ARG A 202 15.60 -6.82 -0.55
CA ARG A 202 16.25 -6.87 -1.86
C ARG A 202 15.20 -6.92 -2.95
N ARG A 203 15.36 -6.08 -3.97
CA ARG A 203 14.50 -6.10 -5.16
C ARG A 203 14.81 -7.35 -6.00
N GLN A 204 13.77 -7.96 -6.56
CA GLN A 204 13.91 -9.01 -7.57
C GLN A 204 14.28 -8.35 -8.89
N LEU A 205 15.50 -8.62 -9.38
CA LEU A 205 15.94 -8.17 -10.69
C LEU A 205 15.28 -9.04 -11.75
N LYS A 206 14.69 -8.41 -12.77
CA LYS A 206 14.16 -9.08 -13.96
C LYS A 206 15.27 -9.38 -14.95
#